data_AF-A0A3A0DBW7-F1
#
_entry.id   AF-A0A3A0DBW7-F1
#
_cell.length_a   1.000
_cell.length_b   1.000
_cell.length_c   1.000
_cell.angle_alpha   90.00
_cell.angle_beta   90.00
_cell.angle_gamma   90.00
#
_symmetry.space_group_name_H-M   'P 1'
#
loop_
_entity.id
_entity.type
_entity.pdbx_description
1 polymer ?
#
loop_
_entity_poly.entity_id
_entity_poly.type
_entity_poly.pdbx_seq_one_letter_code
_entity_poly.pdbx_strand_id
1 'polypeptide(L)'
;MILRPGEQPVPGYRLQQRLGRGAIGEVWKASAPGGTSVALKFVNLAGKPAIKELRALQHVKQVRHANLTPIHAFWMLDQSGDVLSNEAIEGYYGDKTAGRPAAGRDVARPTTLIIAMQIGDESLADRLERCRREGKTGIPVDELLDYMRDAAKGLDFLNAPRHDLGSGPVGIQHCDVKPQNILLMGDSASVCDFGLARVLGESHTTSAMAGSPAYMAPECIEGHQPSDATDQYSLAISYAELRTGHLPFRDLNYGDVLHAHLTGGLKLDALPPAEQEVVRRATSRVPASRYPSCVAMVKALRRAVEGPSMTSTDGSFASSGFSSSGFSSSEISGGISTTNGSLDVAPLPVPPRPATAPASAPSSMPARETPAAAATADESKLQVMQLTREANFDAALDAIDRAAGMLSETEMNQLRTAVARRWFTHTVQPIVDRNDFLAATAAIESGGARYSPEQKQQWLAEIKSRWTRYAAGQLKRGRNA
;
A
#
# COMPACT_ATOMS: atom_id res chain seq x y z
N MET A 1 -5.70 -0.82 23.61
CA MET A 1 -4.64 -0.23 24.46
C MET A 1 -4.55 1.27 24.18
N ILE A 2 -4.33 2.10 25.21
CA ILE A 2 -4.01 3.53 25.07
C ILE A 2 -2.65 3.72 25.72
N LEU A 3 -1.66 4.19 24.98
CA LEU A 3 -0.29 4.38 25.47
C LEU A 3 -0.08 5.79 26.02
N ARG A 4 0.65 5.91 27.13
CA ARG A 4 0.98 7.19 27.80
C ARG A 4 2.44 7.28 28.23
N PRO A 5 3.02 8.49 28.34
CA PRO A 5 4.34 8.68 28.96
C PRO A 5 4.37 8.10 30.38
N GLY A 6 5.48 7.46 30.76
CA GLY A 6 5.70 6.85 32.06
C GLY A 6 5.27 5.39 32.18
N GLU A 7 4.41 4.90 31.29
CA GLU A 7 3.96 3.49 31.26
C GLU A 7 5.10 2.52 30.87
N GLN A 8 4.98 1.27 31.30
CA GLN A 8 5.89 0.17 30.93
C GLN A 8 5.09 -0.98 30.28
N PRO A 9 4.79 -0.90 28.97
CA PRO A 9 4.03 -1.93 28.27
C PRO A 9 4.82 -3.22 28.02
N VAL A 10 6.14 -3.19 28.18
CA VAL A 10 6.98 -4.39 28.33
C VAL A 10 7.97 -4.18 29.50
N PRO A 11 8.34 -5.23 30.26
CA PRO A 11 9.13 -5.08 31.46
C PRO A 11 10.46 -4.33 31.25
N GLY A 12 10.67 -3.27 32.03
CA GLY A 12 11.92 -2.49 32.01
C GLY A 12 12.03 -1.46 30.88
N TYR A 13 11.07 -1.38 29.95
CA TYR A 13 11.03 -0.33 28.93
C TYR A 13 9.95 0.69 29.26
N ARG A 14 10.36 1.91 29.60
CA ARG A 14 9.44 2.99 29.98
C ARG A 14 9.23 3.98 28.84
N LEU A 15 7.97 4.20 28.46
CA LEU A 15 7.59 5.19 27.45
C LEU A 15 7.94 6.60 27.91
N GLN A 16 8.56 7.38 27.02
CA GLN A 16 8.93 8.78 27.28
C GLN A 16 8.10 9.73 26.42
N GLN A 17 8.13 9.54 25.10
CA GLN A 17 7.51 10.46 24.13
C GLN A 17 7.06 9.67 22.90
N ARG A 18 5.86 9.96 22.38
CA ARG A 18 5.44 9.43 21.08
C ARG A 18 6.21 10.16 19.98
N LEU A 19 6.92 9.39 19.14
CA LEU A 19 7.66 9.89 17.99
C LEU A 19 6.75 10.04 16.77
N GLY A 20 5.82 9.11 16.56
CA GLY A 20 4.90 9.17 15.44
C GLY A 20 3.78 8.14 15.47
N ARG A 21 2.84 8.24 14.53
CA ARG A 21 1.78 7.26 14.30
C ARG A 21 1.56 7.08 12.79
N GLY A 22 1.66 5.85 12.31
CA GLY A 22 1.45 5.47 10.91
C GLY A 22 0.25 4.54 10.74
N ALA A 23 0.03 4.08 9.51
CA ALA A 23 -1.11 3.24 9.15
C ALA A 23 -1.13 1.85 9.85
N ILE A 24 0.05 1.34 10.24
CA ILE A 24 0.22 0.02 10.86
C ILE A 24 0.45 0.06 12.37
N GLY A 25 0.66 1.24 12.98
CA GLY A 25 1.03 1.32 14.38
C GLY A 25 1.47 2.71 14.86
N GLU A 26 1.91 2.79 16.11
CA GLU A 26 2.55 3.99 16.68
C GLU A 26 3.95 3.71 17.19
N VAL A 27 4.81 4.73 17.18
CA VAL A 27 6.24 4.63 17.56
C VAL A 27 6.50 5.58 18.72
N TRP A 28 7.18 5.07 19.75
CA TRP A 28 7.50 5.79 20.97
C TRP A 28 9.00 5.71 21.27
N LYS A 29 9.58 6.83 21.70
CA LYS A 29 10.84 6.84 22.41
C LYS A 29 10.61 6.26 23.81
N ALA A 30 11.45 5.32 24.21
CA ALA A 30 11.43 4.69 25.52
C ALA A 30 12.85 4.59 26.11
N SER A 31 12.97 4.59 27.43
CA SER A 31 14.20 4.17 28.11
C SER A 31 14.15 2.67 28.34
N ALA A 32 15.14 1.95 27.81
CA ALA A 32 15.39 0.54 28.06
C ALA A 32 16.13 0.31 29.41
N PRO A 33 16.26 -0.93 29.89
CA PRO A 33 17.13 -1.26 31.02
C PRO A 33 18.56 -0.77 30.80
N GLY A 34 19.17 -0.18 31.83
CA GLY A 34 20.47 0.51 31.71
C GLY A 34 20.39 1.97 31.26
N GLY A 35 19.20 2.50 30.97
CA GLY A 35 18.97 3.93 30.68
C GLY A 35 19.11 4.33 29.20
N THR A 36 19.51 3.41 28.33
CA THR A 36 19.64 3.62 26.88
C THR A 36 18.29 4.00 26.25
N SER A 37 18.29 5.00 25.36
CA SER A 37 17.10 5.35 24.57
C SER A 37 16.90 4.37 23.42
N VAL A 38 15.67 3.92 23.21
CA VAL A 38 15.24 3.07 22.09
C VAL A 38 13.96 3.60 21.47
N ALA A 39 13.65 3.15 20.25
CA ALA A 39 12.32 3.29 19.68
C ALA A 39 11.54 1.97 19.89
N LEU A 40 10.34 2.07 20.44
CA LEU A 40 9.35 0.99 20.50
C LEU A 40 8.25 1.25 19.48
N LYS A 41 8.09 0.34 18.52
CA LYS A 41 6.98 0.37 17.55
C LYS A 41 5.89 -0.63 17.97
N PHE A 42 4.66 -0.16 18.05
CA PHE A 42 3.47 -0.92 18.43
C PHE A 42 2.59 -1.15 17.20
N VAL A 43 2.55 -2.39 16.71
CA VAL A 43 1.76 -2.82 15.54
C VAL A 43 0.50 -3.52 15.98
N ASN A 44 -0.66 -3.11 15.44
CA ASN A 44 -1.93 -3.77 15.72
C ASN A 44 -2.15 -4.97 14.77
N LEU A 45 -2.27 -6.15 15.38
CA LEU A 45 -2.46 -7.46 14.75
C LEU A 45 -3.92 -7.89 14.64
N ALA A 46 -4.86 -7.16 15.26
CA ALA A 46 -6.27 -7.55 15.31
C ALA A 46 -6.85 -7.81 13.89
N GLY A 47 -7.26 -9.06 13.65
CA GLY A 47 -7.81 -9.51 12.36
C GLY A 47 -6.78 -9.82 11.26
N LYS A 48 -5.47 -9.67 11.51
CA LYS A 48 -4.41 -9.99 10.54
C LYS A 48 -3.75 -11.35 10.83
N PRO A 49 -3.28 -12.08 9.81
CA PRO A 49 -2.51 -13.32 9.99
C PRO A 49 -1.08 -13.00 10.47
N ALA A 50 -0.94 -12.66 11.75
CA ALA A 50 0.30 -12.27 12.41
C ALA A 50 1.44 -13.31 12.31
N ILE A 51 1.13 -14.56 11.94
CA ILE A 51 2.11 -15.62 11.63
C ILE A 51 3.15 -15.15 10.60
N LYS A 52 2.68 -14.43 9.55
CA LYS A 52 3.52 -14.04 8.40
C LYS A 52 4.52 -12.94 8.79
N GLU A 53 4.04 -11.94 9.52
CA GLU A 53 4.85 -10.81 10.00
C GLU A 53 5.87 -11.28 11.07
N LEU A 54 5.47 -12.20 11.96
CA LEU A 54 6.38 -12.79 12.95
C LEU A 54 7.54 -13.56 12.31
N ARG A 55 7.29 -14.42 11.31
CA ARG A 55 8.36 -15.17 10.63
C ARG A 55 9.36 -14.24 9.97
N ALA A 56 8.88 -13.25 9.21
CA ALA A 56 9.73 -12.23 8.60
C ALA A 56 10.61 -11.52 9.65
N LEU A 57 10.06 -11.17 10.81
CA LEU A 57 10.82 -10.53 11.89
C LEU A 57 11.79 -11.48 12.62
N GLN A 58 11.46 -12.77 12.77
CA GLN A 58 12.38 -13.78 13.30
C GLN A 58 13.60 -13.95 12.39
N HIS A 59 13.39 -13.94 11.08
CA HIS A 59 14.45 -14.00 10.08
C HIS A 59 15.28 -12.71 10.04
N VAL A 60 14.64 -11.54 9.99
CA VAL A 60 15.35 -10.25 9.92
C VAL A 60 16.05 -9.87 11.23
N LYS A 61 15.64 -10.39 12.40
CA LYS A 61 16.31 -10.14 13.69
C LYS A 61 17.81 -10.51 13.69
N GLN A 62 18.24 -11.45 12.86
CA GLN A 62 19.65 -11.86 12.76
C GLN A 62 20.45 -11.07 11.71
N VAL A 63 19.77 -10.33 10.83
CA VAL A 63 20.38 -9.52 9.78
C VAL A 63 21.13 -8.34 10.42
N ARG A 64 22.43 -8.22 10.13
CA ARG A 64 23.29 -7.16 10.64
C ARG A 64 24.05 -6.50 9.49
N HIS A 65 23.86 -5.20 9.33
CA HIS A 65 24.55 -4.40 8.33
C HIS A 65 24.63 -2.94 8.82
N ALA A 66 25.69 -2.21 8.46
CA ALA A 66 25.92 -0.84 8.95
C ALA A 66 24.79 0.15 8.57
N ASN A 67 24.12 -0.11 7.45
CA ASN A 67 23.01 0.72 6.93
C ASN A 67 21.62 0.05 7.07
N LEU A 68 21.47 -0.89 8.01
CA LEU A 68 20.17 -1.48 8.37
C LEU A 68 19.98 -1.35 9.90
N THR A 69 18.88 -0.75 10.33
CA THR A 69 18.60 -0.52 11.76
C THR A 69 18.36 -1.87 12.47
N PRO A 70 19.17 -2.22 13.50
CA PRO A 70 19.04 -3.52 14.15
C PRO A 70 17.75 -3.62 14.97
N ILE A 71 17.07 -4.76 14.86
CA ILE A 71 15.97 -5.15 15.75
C ILE A 71 16.59 -5.74 17.02
N HIS A 72 16.48 -5.03 18.14
CA HIS A 72 17.02 -5.48 19.43
C HIS A 72 16.16 -6.59 20.04
N ALA A 73 14.85 -6.40 20.05
CA ALA A 73 13.89 -7.33 20.62
C ALA A 73 12.50 -7.13 20.01
N PHE A 74 11.63 -8.10 20.20
CA PHE A 74 10.20 -7.95 19.96
C PHE A 74 9.39 -8.76 20.99
N TRP A 75 8.14 -8.37 21.19
CA TRP A 75 7.18 -9.04 22.06
C TRP A 75 5.80 -9.05 21.39
N MET A 76 4.93 -9.97 21.80
CA MET A 76 3.50 -9.89 21.48
C MET A 76 2.69 -9.74 22.76
N LEU A 77 1.67 -8.88 22.72
CA LEU A 77 0.68 -8.73 23.77
C LEU A 77 -0.63 -9.41 23.36
N ASP A 78 -1.34 -9.94 24.34
CA ASP A 78 -2.68 -10.53 24.17
C ASP A 78 -3.81 -9.45 24.12
N GLN A 79 -5.06 -9.81 24.42
CA GLN A 79 -6.17 -8.84 24.51
C GLN A 79 -6.16 -8.02 25.82
N SER A 80 -5.60 -8.58 26.89
CA SER A 80 -5.47 -7.96 28.21
C SER A 80 -4.35 -6.90 28.24
N GLY A 81 -3.35 -7.07 27.36
CA GLY A 81 -2.13 -6.27 27.32
C GLY A 81 -0.92 -6.99 27.93
N ASP A 82 -1.04 -8.28 28.25
CA ASP A 82 0.00 -9.08 28.87
C ASP A 82 0.96 -9.66 27.84
N VAL A 83 2.25 -9.70 28.18
CA VAL A 83 3.31 -10.22 27.31
C VAL A 83 3.20 -11.74 27.18
N LEU A 84 2.99 -12.22 25.96
CA LEU A 84 2.98 -13.65 25.63
C LEU A 84 4.37 -14.27 25.74
N SER A 85 4.44 -15.48 26.30
CA SER A 85 5.68 -16.27 26.34
C SER A 85 6.01 -16.88 24.97
N ASN A 86 7.26 -17.31 24.78
CA ASN A 86 7.67 -17.98 23.54
C ASN A 86 6.86 -19.25 23.28
N GLU A 87 6.52 -20.01 24.32
CA GLU A 87 5.73 -21.24 24.23
C GLU A 87 4.27 -20.95 23.85
N ALA A 88 3.70 -19.81 24.29
CA ALA A 88 2.37 -19.38 23.88
C ALA A 88 2.36 -18.92 22.41
N ILE A 89 3.42 -18.21 21.99
CA ILE A 89 3.65 -17.80 20.60
C ILE A 89 3.81 -19.04 19.69
N GLU A 90 4.68 -19.97 20.06
CA GLU A 90 4.89 -21.24 19.34
C GLU A 90 3.63 -22.12 19.37
N GLY A 91 2.88 -22.16 20.47
CA GLY A 91 1.60 -22.86 20.56
C GLY A 91 0.52 -22.28 19.64
N TYR A 92 0.56 -20.96 19.38
CA TYR A 92 -0.38 -20.28 18.49
C TYR A 92 0.01 -20.39 17.00
N TYR A 93 1.31 -20.49 16.69
CA TYR A 93 1.85 -20.46 15.32
C TYR A 93 2.51 -21.78 14.84
N GLY A 94 2.62 -22.78 15.71
CA GLY A 94 3.46 -23.97 15.53
C GLY A 94 2.90 -25.05 14.61
N ASP A 95 1.60 -25.02 14.30
CA ASP A 95 1.08 -25.84 13.19
C ASP A 95 1.52 -25.24 11.86
N LYS A 96 2.62 -25.80 11.34
CA LYS A 96 3.25 -25.39 10.08
C LYS A 96 2.37 -25.65 8.84
N THR A 97 1.25 -26.37 8.98
CA THR A 97 0.42 -26.83 7.86
C THR A 97 -0.99 -26.23 7.78
N ALA A 98 -1.62 -25.87 8.91
CA ALA A 98 -3.07 -25.62 8.90
C ALA A 98 -3.51 -24.16 8.72
N GLY A 99 -2.68 -23.16 9.05
CA GLY A 99 -3.10 -21.74 9.09
C GLY A 99 -4.25 -21.46 10.07
N ARG A 100 -4.55 -22.40 10.97
CA ARG A 100 -5.54 -22.34 12.04
C ARG A 100 -4.84 -22.55 13.39
N PRO A 101 -5.30 -21.89 14.47
CA PRO A 101 -4.80 -22.20 15.80
C PRO A 101 -5.12 -23.66 16.15
N ALA A 102 -4.23 -24.32 16.90
CA ALA A 102 -4.44 -25.68 17.36
C ALA A 102 -5.76 -25.78 18.16
N ALA A 103 -6.72 -26.53 17.65
CA ALA A 103 -8.04 -26.65 18.26
C ALA A 103 -7.93 -27.36 19.61
N GLY A 104 -8.38 -26.69 20.70
CA GLY A 104 -8.49 -27.31 22.02
C GLY A 104 -7.54 -26.79 23.11
N ARG A 105 -6.74 -25.74 22.86
CA ARG A 105 -6.06 -24.99 23.93
C ARG A 105 -6.56 -23.55 23.99
N ASP A 106 -6.72 -23.03 25.20
CA ASP A 106 -7.11 -21.65 25.48
C ASP A 106 -5.90 -20.72 25.30
N VAL A 107 -5.40 -20.64 24.05
CA VAL A 107 -4.19 -19.89 23.71
C VAL A 107 -4.54 -18.42 23.52
N ALA A 108 -4.05 -17.59 24.44
CA ALA A 108 -4.22 -16.14 24.42
C ALA A 108 -3.82 -15.56 23.05
N ARG A 109 -4.77 -14.88 22.39
CA ARG A 109 -4.60 -14.43 21.00
C ARG A 109 -3.74 -13.16 20.95
N PRO A 110 -2.63 -13.14 20.19
CA PRO A 110 -1.82 -11.92 20.03
C PRO A 110 -2.61 -10.82 19.32
N THR A 111 -2.70 -9.64 19.94
CA THR A 111 -3.35 -8.45 19.38
C THR A 111 -2.38 -7.35 18.99
N THR A 112 -1.21 -7.30 19.65
CA THR A 112 -0.24 -6.23 19.47
C THR A 112 1.15 -6.83 19.36
N LEU A 113 1.93 -6.42 18.38
CA LEU A 113 3.35 -6.71 18.24
C LEU A 113 4.14 -5.46 18.64
N ILE A 114 5.12 -5.62 19.52
CA ILE A 114 6.02 -4.55 19.95
C ILE A 114 7.41 -4.86 19.41
N ILE A 115 8.04 -3.94 18.70
CA ILE A 115 9.40 -4.07 18.17
C ILE A 115 10.28 -2.99 18.81
N ALA A 116 11.34 -3.40 19.51
CA ALA A 116 12.40 -2.52 19.98
C ALA A 116 13.52 -2.42 18.94
N MET A 117 13.84 -1.21 18.54
CA MET A 117 14.89 -0.88 17.58
C MET A 117 15.73 0.30 18.07
N GLN A 118 16.91 0.47 17.47
CA GLN A 118 17.72 1.67 17.68
C GLN A 118 16.94 2.92 17.26
N ILE A 119 17.06 3.99 18.06
CA ILE A 119 16.48 5.30 17.73
C ILE A 119 17.46 6.07 16.84
N GLY A 120 16.98 6.58 15.71
CA GLY A 120 17.72 7.52 14.85
C GLY A 120 17.47 8.97 15.27
N ASP A 121 18.28 9.88 14.73
CA ASP A 121 18.22 11.32 15.04
C ASP A 121 17.00 11.98 14.38
N GLU A 122 16.79 11.72 13.08
CA GLU A 122 15.59 12.08 12.31
C GLU A 122 15.43 11.13 11.10
N SER A 123 14.27 11.11 10.44
CA SER A 123 14.12 10.41 9.14
C SER A 123 14.51 11.29 7.96
N LEU A 124 14.76 10.72 6.78
CA LEU A 124 14.96 11.52 5.56
C LEU A 124 13.73 12.35 5.19
N ALA A 125 12.53 11.94 5.60
CA ALA A 125 11.33 12.78 5.49
C ALA A 125 11.42 14.02 6.39
N ASP A 126 11.83 13.87 7.65
CA ASP A 126 12.02 14.99 8.58
C ASP A 126 13.12 15.95 8.08
N ARG A 127 14.23 15.37 7.55
CA ARG A 127 15.31 16.12 6.92
C ARG A 127 14.83 16.93 5.71
N LEU A 128 13.96 16.35 4.89
CA LEU A 128 13.34 17.05 3.77
C LEU A 128 12.46 18.22 4.24
N GLU A 129 11.61 18.01 5.26
CA GLU A 129 10.82 19.10 5.83
C GLU A 129 11.71 20.20 6.45
N ARG A 130 12.86 19.83 7.03
CA ARG A 130 13.87 20.78 7.52
C ARG A 130 14.45 21.62 6.37
N CYS A 131 14.84 20.99 5.26
CA CYS A 131 15.27 21.70 4.06
C CYS A 131 14.18 22.63 3.49
N ARG A 132 12.90 22.20 3.45
CA ARG A 132 11.78 23.07 3.02
C ARG A 132 11.61 24.29 3.93
N ARG A 133 11.72 24.14 5.25
CA ARG A 133 11.69 25.27 6.21
C ARG A 133 12.88 26.23 6.03
N GLU A 134 14.03 25.72 5.58
CA GLU A 134 15.21 26.50 5.18
C GLU A 134 15.05 27.16 3.79
N GLY A 135 13.89 27.03 3.13
CA GLY A 135 13.63 27.59 1.79
C GLY A 135 14.23 26.80 0.63
N LYS A 136 14.76 25.60 0.89
CA LYS A 136 15.33 24.72 -0.15
C LYS A 136 14.24 23.85 -0.78
N THR A 137 14.36 23.61 -2.07
CA THR A 137 13.47 22.71 -2.83
C THR A 137 13.52 21.27 -2.30
N GLY A 138 14.72 20.75 -2.01
CA GLY A 138 14.93 19.40 -1.50
C GLY A 138 16.21 19.29 -0.65
N ILE A 139 16.64 18.08 -0.34
CA ILE A 139 17.93 17.82 0.30
C ILE A 139 19.05 18.18 -0.71
N PRO A 140 20.13 18.88 -0.29
CA PRO A 140 21.30 19.15 -1.13
C PRO A 140 21.82 17.88 -1.80
N VAL A 141 22.21 17.97 -3.08
CA VAL A 141 22.39 16.77 -3.91
C VAL A 141 23.54 15.88 -3.45
N ASP A 142 24.67 16.43 -3.00
CA ASP A 142 25.82 15.66 -2.52
C ASP A 142 25.49 14.90 -1.22
N GLU A 143 24.85 15.60 -0.28
CA GLU A 143 24.31 15.06 0.97
C GLU A 143 23.31 13.92 0.68
N LEU A 144 22.37 14.16 -0.23
CA LEU A 144 21.37 13.16 -0.63
C LEU A 144 22.03 11.93 -1.27
N LEU A 145 22.94 12.09 -2.22
CA LEU A 145 23.61 10.98 -2.89
C LEU A 145 24.45 10.12 -1.93
N ASP A 146 24.90 10.68 -0.82
CA ASP A 146 25.57 9.95 0.25
C ASP A 146 24.59 9.12 1.09
N TYR A 147 23.45 9.69 1.49
CA TYR A 147 22.37 8.96 2.16
C TYR A 147 21.76 7.85 1.28
N MET A 148 21.54 8.14 0.00
CA MET A 148 21.02 7.18 -0.97
C MET A 148 21.98 6.01 -1.18
N ARG A 149 23.29 6.27 -1.25
CA ARG A 149 24.33 5.24 -1.37
C ARG A 149 24.29 4.31 -0.17
N ASP A 150 24.09 4.87 1.00
CA ASP A 150 24.10 4.15 2.27
C ASP A 150 22.83 3.28 2.43
N ALA A 151 21.65 3.84 2.17
CA ALA A 151 20.42 3.06 2.07
C ALA A 151 20.53 1.95 1.00
N ALA A 152 21.11 2.24 -0.16
CA ALA A 152 21.32 1.29 -1.24
C ALA A 152 22.24 0.12 -0.85
N LYS A 153 23.29 0.33 -0.04
CA LYS A 153 24.12 -0.78 0.51
C LYS A 153 23.29 -1.70 1.40
N GLY A 154 22.44 -1.12 2.26
CA GLY A 154 21.56 -1.87 3.15
C GLY A 154 20.56 -2.73 2.37
N LEU A 155 19.93 -2.16 1.35
CA LEU A 155 18.99 -2.87 0.48
C LEU A 155 19.70 -3.93 -0.36
N ASP A 156 20.83 -3.63 -1.01
CA ASP A 156 21.58 -4.64 -1.78
C ASP A 156 22.08 -5.80 -0.89
N PHE A 157 22.40 -5.54 0.39
CA PHE A 157 22.72 -6.59 1.35
C PHE A 157 21.51 -7.45 1.71
N LEU A 158 20.33 -6.85 1.88
CA LEU A 158 19.07 -7.54 2.19
C LEU A 158 18.58 -8.37 0.98
N ASN A 159 18.62 -7.79 -0.21
CA ASN A 159 18.09 -8.36 -1.45
C ASN A 159 18.92 -9.54 -1.97
N ALA A 160 20.24 -9.54 -1.72
CA ALA A 160 21.12 -10.60 -2.19
C ALA A 160 20.76 -11.98 -1.58
N PRO A 161 20.85 -13.08 -2.36
CA PRO A 161 20.62 -14.43 -1.86
C PRO A 161 21.78 -14.89 -0.98
N ARG A 162 21.75 -14.49 0.30
CA ARG A 162 22.81 -14.75 1.30
C ARG A 162 22.29 -15.05 2.70
N HIS A 163 20.99 -14.84 2.95
CA HIS A 163 20.40 -15.03 4.27
C HIS A 163 19.92 -16.47 4.35
N ASP A 164 20.56 -17.29 5.17
CA ASP A 164 20.08 -18.66 5.41
C ASP A 164 18.93 -18.63 6.42
N LEU A 165 17.73 -18.98 5.96
CA LEU A 165 16.52 -19.01 6.76
C LEU A 165 16.08 -20.44 7.13
N GLY A 166 16.97 -21.42 6.96
CA GLY A 166 16.75 -22.84 7.25
C GLY A 166 16.39 -23.69 6.02
N SER A 167 16.30 -23.08 4.85
CA SER A 167 16.06 -23.72 3.54
C SER A 167 17.16 -23.39 2.51
N GLY A 168 18.26 -22.77 2.95
CA GLY A 168 19.34 -22.27 2.09
C GLY A 168 19.32 -20.74 1.93
N PRO A 169 20.31 -20.19 1.19
CA PRO A 169 20.49 -18.75 1.05
C PRO A 169 19.39 -18.13 0.17
N VAL A 170 18.60 -17.24 0.76
CA VAL A 170 17.51 -16.51 0.10
C VAL A 170 17.73 -15.00 0.16
N GLY A 171 17.10 -14.29 -0.78
CA GLY A 171 17.04 -12.83 -0.77
C GLY A 171 15.81 -12.35 -0.03
N ILE A 172 15.92 -11.22 0.67
CA ILE A 172 14.82 -10.59 1.42
C ILE A 172 14.55 -9.23 0.77
N GLN A 173 13.30 -8.93 0.43
CA GLN A 173 12.86 -7.60 0.03
C GLN A 173 12.27 -6.86 1.23
N HIS A 174 12.49 -5.55 1.32
CA HIS A 174 11.95 -4.66 2.34
C HIS A 174 10.47 -4.31 2.09
N CYS A 175 10.09 -4.07 0.83
CA CYS A 175 8.74 -3.80 0.34
C CYS A 175 8.05 -2.51 0.84
N ASP A 176 8.63 -1.75 1.77
CA ASP A 176 8.14 -0.43 2.20
C ASP A 176 9.28 0.59 2.31
N VAL A 177 10.16 0.64 1.29
CA VAL A 177 11.24 1.66 1.22
C VAL A 177 10.62 3.03 0.88
N LYS A 178 10.88 4.01 1.75
CA LYS A 178 10.38 5.39 1.65
C LYS A 178 11.19 6.32 2.58
N PRO A 179 11.16 7.65 2.40
CA PRO A 179 11.90 8.60 3.25
C PRO A 179 11.67 8.47 4.75
N GLN A 180 10.48 8.08 5.20
CA GLN A 180 10.16 7.90 6.62
C GLN A 180 10.82 6.64 7.22
N ASN A 181 11.17 5.66 6.38
CA ASN A 181 11.80 4.39 6.74
C ASN A 181 13.32 4.39 6.46
N ILE A 182 13.90 5.56 6.22
CA ILE A 182 15.35 5.76 6.14
C ILE A 182 15.72 6.78 7.22
N LEU A 183 16.44 6.32 8.24
CA LEU A 183 16.82 7.11 9.41
C LEU A 183 18.26 7.61 9.27
N LEU A 184 18.50 8.84 9.71
CA LEU A 184 19.83 9.35 9.98
C LEU A 184 20.29 8.84 11.36
N MET A 185 21.52 8.33 11.40
CA MET A 185 22.24 7.92 12.61
C MET A 185 23.63 8.54 12.54
N GLY A 186 23.78 9.71 13.17
CA GLY A 186 24.91 10.61 12.91
C GLY A 186 24.99 10.99 11.43
N ASP A 187 26.20 10.88 10.86
CA ASP A 187 26.47 11.22 9.44
C ASP A 187 26.04 10.14 8.43
N SER A 188 25.38 9.06 8.88
CA SER A 188 25.05 7.89 8.05
C SER A 188 23.54 7.66 7.93
N ALA A 189 23.10 7.10 6.80
CA ALA A 189 21.72 6.68 6.59
C ALA A 189 21.54 5.17 6.81
N SER A 190 20.42 4.77 7.39
CA SER A 190 20.06 3.36 7.61
C SER A 190 18.58 3.10 7.32
N VAL A 191 18.28 1.99 6.65
CA VAL A 191 16.89 1.57 6.41
C VAL A 191 16.34 0.89 7.67
N CYS A 192 15.08 1.19 8.01
CA CYS A 192 14.35 0.64 9.13
C CYS A 192 12.95 0.18 8.71
N ASP A 193 12.24 -0.46 9.64
CA ASP A 193 10.82 -0.87 9.51
C ASP A 193 10.51 -2.00 8.51
N PHE A 194 11.15 -3.15 8.74
CA PHE A 194 10.95 -4.42 8.03
C PHE A 194 9.57 -5.09 8.23
N GLY A 195 8.54 -4.40 8.73
CA GLY A 195 7.23 -4.98 9.02
C GLY A 195 6.51 -5.56 7.78
N LEU A 196 6.95 -5.18 6.59
CA LEU A 196 6.42 -5.66 5.31
C LEU A 196 7.38 -6.54 4.51
N ALA A 197 8.52 -6.91 5.10
CA ALA A 197 9.55 -7.67 4.41
C ALA A 197 9.05 -9.03 3.87
N ARG A 198 9.65 -9.48 2.76
CA ARG A 198 9.28 -10.70 2.03
C ARG A 198 10.51 -11.50 1.66
N VAL A 199 10.46 -12.81 1.90
CA VAL A 199 11.48 -13.76 1.43
C VAL A 199 11.17 -14.12 -0.02
N LEU A 200 12.15 -13.99 -0.92
CA LEU A 200 12.00 -14.39 -2.31
C LEU A 200 11.88 -15.91 -2.44
N GLY A 201 10.90 -16.37 -3.21
CA GLY A 201 10.69 -17.80 -3.52
C GLY A 201 9.65 -18.53 -2.65
N GLU A 202 9.11 -17.92 -1.59
CA GLU A 202 8.03 -18.53 -0.81
C GLU A 202 6.63 -18.16 -1.35
N SER A 203 5.81 -19.17 -1.67
CA SER A 203 4.43 -19.00 -2.17
C SER A 203 3.45 -18.52 -1.10
N HIS A 204 3.46 -17.22 -0.80
CA HIS A 204 2.54 -16.61 0.17
C HIS A 204 1.37 -15.88 -0.49
N THR A 205 0.15 -16.22 -0.07
CA THR A 205 -1.05 -15.42 -0.37
C THR A 205 -0.91 -14.00 0.18
N THR A 206 -1.17 -13.01 -0.67
CA THR A 206 -0.96 -11.59 -0.36
C THR A 206 -2.02 -11.05 0.61
N SER A 207 -1.59 -10.25 1.60
CA SER A 207 -2.44 -9.15 2.09
C SER A 207 -2.24 -8.00 1.11
N ALA A 208 -3.08 -7.96 0.08
CA ALA A 208 -2.83 -7.28 -1.21
C ALA A 208 -2.70 -5.74 -1.20
N MET A 209 -2.64 -5.09 -0.04
CA MET A 209 -2.55 -3.62 0.11
C MET A 209 -1.64 -3.18 1.26
N ALA A 210 -0.68 -4.01 1.66
CA ALA A 210 0.25 -3.70 2.75
C ALA A 210 1.48 -2.95 2.20
N GLY A 211 1.52 -1.62 2.39
CA GLY A 211 2.62 -0.76 1.96
C GLY A 211 2.19 0.70 1.82
N SER A 212 3.14 1.58 1.48
CA SER A 212 2.88 2.99 1.20
C SER A 212 2.70 3.19 -0.31
N PRO A 213 1.46 3.41 -0.83
CA PRO A 213 1.16 3.31 -2.27
C PRO A 213 2.05 4.15 -3.18
N ALA A 214 2.46 5.34 -2.71
CA ALA A 214 3.29 6.29 -3.44
C ALA A 214 4.70 5.81 -3.79
N TYR A 215 5.19 4.74 -3.17
CA TYR A 215 6.52 4.17 -3.43
C TYR A 215 6.42 2.72 -3.92
N MET A 216 5.20 2.18 -4.06
CA MET A 216 4.99 0.76 -4.32
C MET A 216 5.37 0.42 -5.75
N ALA A 217 6.16 -0.65 -5.92
CA ALA A 217 6.55 -1.09 -7.26
C ALA A 217 5.34 -1.64 -8.05
N PRO A 218 5.31 -1.52 -9.39
CA PRO A 218 4.18 -1.90 -10.22
C PRO A 218 3.78 -3.36 -10.02
N GLU A 219 4.76 -4.25 -9.94
CA GLU A 219 4.56 -5.69 -9.71
C GLU A 219 3.81 -5.97 -8.39
N CYS A 220 4.04 -5.19 -7.34
CA CYS A 220 3.36 -5.35 -6.06
C CYS A 220 1.91 -4.84 -6.10
N ILE A 221 1.63 -3.82 -6.92
CA ILE A 221 0.26 -3.28 -7.11
C ILE A 221 -0.59 -4.27 -7.92
N GLU A 222 0.02 -4.97 -8.88
CA GLU A 222 -0.61 -6.05 -9.64
C GLU A 222 -0.81 -7.33 -8.79
N GLY A 223 -0.28 -7.37 -7.57
CA GLY A 223 -0.36 -8.54 -6.67
C GLY A 223 0.63 -9.65 -7.00
N HIS A 224 1.59 -9.40 -7.90
CA HIS A 224 2.70 -10.32 -8.15
C HIS A 224 3.65 -10.38 -6.94
N GLN A 225 4.47 -11.43 -6.86
CA GLN A 225 5.53 -11.50 -5.85
C GLN A 225 6.58 -10.40 -6.11
N PRO A 226 7.15 -9.80 -5.04
CA PRO A 226 8.31 -8.93 -5.17
C PRO A 226 9.45 -9.59 -5.95
N SER A 227 10.15 -8.78 -6.74
CA SER A 227 11.38 -9.13 -7.44
C SER A 227 12.61 -8.69 -6.63
N ASP A 228 13.80 -9.12 -7.04
CA ASP A 228 15.08 -8.63 -6.51
C ASP A 228 15.30 -7.12 -6.70
N ALA A 229 14.63 -6.53 -7.69
CA ALA A 229 14.67 -5.10 -8.01
C ALA A 229 13.43 -4.32 -7.53
N THR A 230 12.55 -4.89 -6.68
CA THR A 230 11.38 -4.20 -6.15
C THR A 230 11.76 -3.01 -5.27
N ASP A 231 12.68 -3.20 -4.30
CA ASP A 231 13.11 -2.10 -3.43
C ASP A 231 13.86 -0.99 -4.18
N GLN A 232 14.51 -1.31 -5.30
CA GLN A 232 15.18 -0.31 -6.15
C GLN A 232 14.18 0.68 -6.74
N TYR A 233 13.00 0.22 -7.14
CA TYR A 233 11.92 1.07 -7.63
C TYR A 233 11.50 2.06 -6.54
N SER A 234 11.20 1.55 -5.34
CA SER A 234 10.78 2.36 -4.19
C SER A 234 11.86 3.36 -3.74
N LEU A 235 13.14 2.95 -3.82
CA LEU A 235 14.30 3.80 -3.56
C LEU A 235 14.44 4.92 -4.62
N ALA A 236 14.16 4.63 -5.89
CA ALA A 236 14.19 5.63 -6.97
C ALA A 236 13.07 6.69 -6.83
N ILE A 237 11.87 6.28 -6.42
CA ILE A 237 10.79 7.22 -6.08
C ILE A 237 11.16 8.07 -4.85
N SER A 238 11.75 7.45 -3.83
CA SER A 238 12.26 8.14 -2.63
C SER A 238 13.31 9.19 -3.00
N TYR A 239 14.25 8.86 -3.91
CA TYR A 239 15.23 9.82 -4.41
C TYR A 239 14.55 11.02 -5.06
N ALA A 240 13.61 10.79 -5.98
CA ALA A 240 12.92 11.86 -6.69
C ALA A 240 12.27 12.84 -5.71
N GLU A 241 11.52 12.35 -4.72
CA GLU A 241 10.89 13.19 -3.69
C GLU A 241 11.91 13.95 -2.83
N LEU A 242 12.96 13.29 -2.35
CA LEU A 242 13.98 13.91 -1.52
C LEU A 242 14.77 14.99 -2.28
N ARG A 243 14.92 14.81 -3.60
CA ARG A 243 15.68 15.68 -4.50
C ARG A 243 14.90 16.92 -4.95
N THR A 244 13.59 16.79 -5.18
CA THR A 244 12.71 17.86 -5.70
C THR A 244 11.75 18.43 -4.65
N GLY A 245 11.65 17.81 -3.48
CA GLY A 245 10.68 18.14 -2.46
C GLY A 245 9.25 17.70 -2.77
N HIS A 246 8.99 16.91 -3.81
CA HIS A 246 7.66 16.38 -4.09
C HIS A 246 7.73 15.04 -4.81
N LEU A 247 6.76 14.16 -4.53
CA LEU A 247 6.61 12.90 -5.26
C LEU A 247 6.47 13.14 -6.78
N PRO A 248 6.85 12.17 -7.63
CA PRO A 248 6.74 12.25 -9.10
C PRO A 248 5.29 12.12 -9.61
N PHE A 249 4.30 12.56 -8.82
CA PHE A 249 2.87 12.55 -9.16
C PHE A 249 2.23 13.91 -8.80
N ARG A 250 1.86 14.72 -9.79
CA ARG A 250 1.07 15.96 -9.57
C ARG A 250 -0.36 15.65 -9.08
N ASP A 251 -0.83 16.28 -8.01
CA ASP A 251 -2.25 16.61 -7.73
C ASP A 251 -3.32 15.52 -7.98
N LEU A 252 -3.04 14.27 -7.64
CA LEU A 252 -3.93 13.11 -7.78
C LEU A 252 -3.59 12.13 -6.62
N ASN A 253 -4.52 11.40 -6.02
CA ASN A 253 -4.46 11.08 -4.56
C ASN A 253 -4.18 9.60 -4.10
N TYR A 254 -4.99 8.57 -4.43
CA TYR A 254 -4.67 7.12 -4.25
C TYR A 254 -4.53 6.28 -5.57
N GLY A 255 -5.62 5.81 -6.22
CA GLY A 255 -5.59 4.92 -7.40
C GLY A 255 -4.97 5.42 -8.74
N ASP A 256 -4.91 6.72 -9.02
CA ASP A 256 -4.05 7.32 -10.05
C ASP A 256 -2.60 7.08 -9.63
N VAL A 257 -2.24 7.25 -8.34
CA VAL A 257 -0.86 7.00 -7.87
C VAL A 257 -0.49 5.54 -8.18
N LEU A 258 -1.39 4.59 -7.87
CA LEU A 258 -1.26 3.21 -8.33
C LEU A 258 -1.08 3.14 -9.85
N HIS A 259 -1.93 3.84 -10.60
CA HIS A 259 -1.92 3.82 -12.04
C HIS A 259 -0.63 4.39 -12.66
N ALA A 260 0.09 5.31 -12.01
CA ALA A 260 1.40 5.76 -12.49
C ALA A 260 2.40 4.62 -12.46
N HIS A 261 2.48 3.94 -11.33
CA HIS A 261 3.34 2.80 -11.15
C HIS A 261 3.01 1.73 -12.20
N LEU A 262 1.75 1.30 -12.29
CA LEU A 262 1.26 0.31 -13.27
C LEU A 262 1.63 0.62 -14.73
N THR A 263 1.91 1.88 -15.04
CA THR A 263 2.07 2.31 -16.42
C THR A 263 3.43 2.93 -16.75
N GLY A 264 4.22 3.37 -15.74
CA GLY A 264 5.68 3.65 -15.73
C GLY A 264 6.22 5.10 -15.54
N GLY A 265 5.44 6.18 -15.61
CA GLY A 265 5.91 7.40 -16.30
C GLY A 265 5.64 8.72 -15.60
N LEU A 266 5.48 8.67 -14.28
CA LEU A 266 6.22 9.50 -13.35
C LEU A 266 6.66 10.87 -13.90
N LYS A 267 6.14 11.93 -13.30
CA LYS A 267 6.47 13.31 -13.66
C LYS A 267 7.83 13.67 -13.07
N LEU A 268 8.87 13.28 -13.81
CA LEU A 268 10.28 13.50 -13.49
C LEU A 268 10.79 14.88 -13.94
N ASP A 269 9.92 15.75 -14.48
CA ASP A 269 10.28 17.06 -15.05
C ASP A 269 10.94 18.05 -14.07
N ALA A 270 10.82 17.81 -12.76
CA ALA A 270 11.51 18.58 -11.73
C ALA A 270 12.97 18.14 -11.47
N LEU A 271 13.39 16.98 -11.99
CA LEU A 271 14.79 16.52 -11.94
C LEU A 271 15.57 17.04 -13.17
N PRO A 272 16.88 17.31 -13.04
CA PRO A 272 17.76 17.56 -14.18
C PRO A 272 17.72 16.40 -15.21
N PRO A 273 17.81 16.66 -16.54
CA PRO A 273 17.60 15.62 -17.56
C PRO A 273 18.47 14.36 -17.42
N ALA A 274 19.71 14.49 -16.95
CA ALA A 274 20.58 13.35 -16.70
C ALA A 274 20.10 12.49 -15.49
N GLU A 275 19.63 13.14 -14.42
CA GLU A 275 19.02 12.45 -13.28
C GLU A 275 17.69 11.78 -13.68
N GLN A 276 16.89 12.43 -14.55
CA GLN A 276 15.64 11.87 -15.07
C GLN A 276 15.85 10.50 -15.70
N GLU A 277 16.86 10.34 -16.56
CA GLU A 277 17.09 9.08 -17.28
C GLU A 277 17.47 7.93 -16.34
N VAL A 278 18.23 8.24 -15.28
CA VAL A 278 18.58 7.24 -14.26
C VAL A 278 17.36 6.83 -13.43
N VAL A 279 16.58 7.81 -12.94
CA VAL A 279 15.36 7.50 -12.17
C VAL A 279 14.39 6.72 -13.05
N ARG A 280 14.17 7.18 -14.30
CA ARG A 280 13.34 6.53 -15.31
C ARG A 280 13.64 5.05 -15.41
N ARG A 281 14.90 4.69 -15.72
CA ARG A 281 15.32 3.29 -15.83
C ARG A 281 15.10 2.50 -14.53
N ALA A 282 15.46 3.07 -13.38
CA ALA A 282 15.27 2.41 -12.08
C ALA A 282 13.78 2.18 -11.75
N THR A 283 12.91 3.05 -12.24
CA THR A 283 11.45 2.96 -12.14
C THR A 283 10.79 2.24 -13.33
N SER A 284 11.54 1.49 -14.14
CA SER A 284 10.92 0.76 -15.25
C SER A 284 9.96 -0.30 -14.72
N ARG A 285 8.84 -0.50 -15.44
CA ARG A 285 7.82 -1.47 -15.04
C ARG A 285 8.27 -2.91 -15.10
N VAL A 286 9.18 -3.23 -16.03
CA VAL A 286 9.79 -4.55 -16.13
C VAL A 286 10.97 -4.58 -15.15
N PRO A 287 10.95 -5.37 -14.08
CA PRO A 287 12.02 -5.32 -13.07
C PRO A 287 13.40 -5.63 -13.64
N ALA A 288 13.48 -6.55 -14.61
CA ALA A 288 14.72 -6.90 -15.31
C ALA A 288 15.31 -5.76 -16.18
N SER A 289 14.56 -4.70 -16.48
CA SER A 289 15.04 -3.53 -17.23
C SER A 289 15.71 -2.46 -16.34
N ARG A 290 15.62 -2.61 -15.01
CA ARG A 290 16.17 -1.70 -14.00
C ARG A 290 17.71 -1.80 -13.93
N TYR A 291 18.34 -1.28 -12.88
CA TYR A 291 19.78 -1.48 -12.65
C TYR A 291 20.05 -2.82 -11.97
N PRO A 292 21.25 -3.43 -12.14
CA PRO A 292 21.60 -4.69 -11.48
C PRO A 292 21.61 -4.64 -9.93
N SER A 293 21.64 -3.44 -9.34
CA SER A 293 21.57 -3.23 -7.89
C SER A 293 21.21 -1.79 -7.55
N CYS A 294 20.75 -1.53 -6.33
CA CYS A 294 20.49 -0.18 -5.81
C CYS A 294 21.77 0.67 -5.82
N VAL A 295 22.92 0.10 -5.43
CA VAL A 295 24.23 0.79 -5.48
C VAL A 295 24.62 1.10 -6.93
N ALA A 296 24.29 0.25 -7.90
CA ALA A 296 24.52 0.54 -9.31
C ALA A 296 23.67 1.73 -9.81
N MET A 297 22.39 1.81 -9.40
CA MET A 297 21.53 2.97 -9.64
C MET A 297 22.12 4.25 -9.03
N VAL A 298 22.53 4.24 -7.75
CA VAL A 298 23.06 5.45 -7.09
C VAL A 298 24.40 5.89 -7.70
N LYS A 299 25.24 4.95 -8.16
CA LYS A 299 26.45 5.28 -8.95
C LYS A 299 26.10 5.96 -10.28
N ALA A 300 25.01 5.56 -10.94
CA ALA A 300 24.52 6.23 -12.14
C ALA A 300 23.99 7.64 -11.83
N LEU A 301 23.24 7.82 -10.73
CA LEU A 301 22.77 9.15 -10.27
C LEU A 301 23.95 10.09 -10.00
N ARG A 302 24.98 9.62 -9.31
CA ARG A 302 26.17 10.43 -9.02
C ARG A 302 26.88 10.90 -10.30
N ARG A 303 27.09 10.00 -11.27
CA ARG A 303 27.63 10.36 -12.59
C ARG A 303 26.75 11.34 -13.37
N ALA A 304 25.42 11.25 -13.21
CA ALA A 304 24.48 12.17 -13.84
C ALA A 304 24.54 13.59 -13.23
N VAL A 305 24.90 13.71 -11.95
CA VAL A 305 25.08 14.99 -11.24
C VAL A 305 26.48 15.59 -11.49
N GLU A 306 27.53 14.76 -11.44
CA GLU A 306 28.92 15.18 -11.71
C GLU A 306 29.15 15.50 -13.20
N GLY A 307 28.33 14.93 -14.10
CA GLY A 307 28.44 15.09 -15.54
C GLY A 307 29.63 14.33 -16.16
N PRO A 308 29.81 14.41 -17.49
CA PRO A 308 31.05 13.99 -18.11
C PRO A 308 32.15 14.94 -17.63
N SER A 309 33.02 14.45 -16.73
CA SER A 309 34.28 15.13 -16.44
C SER A 309 35.02 15.34 -17.76
N MET A 310 35.16 16.60 -18.16
CA MET A 310 36.12 17.01 -19.19
C MET A 310 37.51 16.70 -18.61
N THR A 311 37.97 15.45 -18.79
CA THR A 311 39.39 15.15 -18.76
C THR A 311 39.98 15.87 -19.95
N SER A 312 40.36 17.14 -19.75
CA SER A 312 41.05 17.94 -20.73
C SER A 312 42.30 17.21 -21.18
N THR A 313 42.25 16.69 -22.39
CA THR A 313 43.41 16.17 -23.09
C THR A 313 44.38 17.33 -23.32
N ASP A 314 45.51 17.33 -22.64
CA ASP A 314 46.74 17.90 -23.17
C ASP A 314 47.96 17.24 -22.52
N GLY A 315 48.80 16.63 -23.34
CA GLY A 315 49.83 15.70 -22.87
C GLY A 315 50.43 14.85 -24.00
N SER A 316 50.73 15.48 -25.12
CA SER A 316 51.39 14.88 -26.29
C SER A 316 52.57 13.96 -25.91
N PHE A 317 52.51 12.69 -26.33
CA PHE A 317 53.69 11.89 -26.64
C PHE A 317 53.45 11.04 -27.89
N ALA A 318 54.48 10.97 -28.73
CA ALA A 318 54.34 10.57 -30.14
C ALA A 318 54.58 9.07 -30.40
N SER A 319 53.91 8.60 -31.46
CA SER A 319 54.37 7.58 -32.43
C SER A 319 55.05 6.29 -31.94
N SER A 320 54.27 5.20 -31.90
CA SER A 320 54.56 3.93 -32.58
C SER A 320 53.35 3.00 -32.38
N GLY A 321 52.73 2.36 -33.38
CA GLY A 321 53.16 2.10 -34.74
C GLY A 321 53.14 0.60 -35.01
N PHE A 322 51.96 0.01 -35.25
CA PHE A 322 51.84 -1.29 -35.89
C PHE A 322 50.50 -1.47 -36.60
N SER A 323 50.52 -2.17 -37.74
CA SER A 323 49.39 -2.35 -38.64
C SER A 323 49.07 -3.84 -38.80
N SER A 324 47.79 -4.22 -38.87
CA SER A 324 47.36 -5.40 -39.62
C SER A 324 45.87 -5.37 -39.98
N SER A 325 45.61 -5.49 -41.29
CA SER A 325 44.39 -5.99 -41.97
C SER A 325 43.73 -7.21 -41.29
N GLY A 326 42.46 -7.58 -41.56
CA GLY A 326 41.49 -7.14 -42.57
C GLY A 326 40.32 -8.16 -42.70
N PHE A 327 39.51 -8.08 -43.77
CA PHE A 327 38.25 -8.83 -44.06
C PHE A 327 37.02 -8.36 -43.25
N SER A 328 35.84 -7.97 -43.77
CA SER A 328 35.17 -7.82 -45.09
C SER A 328 33.96 -8.76 -45.31
N SER A 329 32.76 -8.16 -45.46
CA SER A 329 31.59 -8.63 -46.27
C SER A 329 30.80 -9.87 -45.78
N SER A 330 29.49 -10.07 -46.04
CA SER A 330 28.39 -9.22 -46.57
C SER A 330 27.01 -9.96 -46.59
N GLU A 331 25.92 -9.23 -46.27
CA GLU A 331 24.59 -9.24 -46.94
C GLU A 331 23.62 -10.46 -47.00
N ILE A 332 22.41 -10.16 -47.55
CA ILE A 332 21.19 -10.97 -47.87
C ILE A 332 20.12 -11.03 -46.74
N SER A 333 18.80 -10.83 -46.91
CA SER A 333 17.87 -10.08 -47.82
C SER A 333 16.56 -10.87 -48.03
N GLY A 334 15.39 -10.21 -47.97
CA GLY A 334 14.04 -10.73 -48.33
C GLY A 334 13.31 -11.59 -47.26
N GLY A 335 11.97 -11.67 -47.17
CA GLY A 335 10.90 -10.88 -47.83
C GLY A 335 9.47 -11.49 -47.74
N ILE A 336 8.53 -10.74 -47.15
CA ILE A 336 7.11 -10.51 -47.59
C ILE A 336 6.05 -11.67 -47.62
N SER A 337 4.85 -11.37 -47.06
CA SER A 337 3.49 -11.95 -47.32
C SER A 337 3.15 -13.40 -46.88
N THR A 338 1.90 -13.85 -46.62
CA THR A 338 0.53 -13.27 -46.44
C THR A 338 -0.43 -14.36 -45.93
N THR A 339 -1.53 -14.03 -45.24
CA THR A 339 -2.96 -14.32 -45.62
C THR A 339 -3.94 -14.35 -44.43
N ASN A 340 -5.21 -14.04 -44.68
CA ASN A 340 -6.33 -13.99 -43.73
C ASN A 340 -7.12 -15.32 -43.67
N GLY A 341 -7.90 -15.53 -42.61
CA GLY A 341 -9.00 -16.50 -42.58
C GLY A 341 -10.02 -16.19 -41.48
N SER A 342 -11.23 -15.77 -41.87
CA SER A 342 -12.38 -15.51 -40.97
C SER A 342 -13.63 -16.17 -41.56
N LEU A 343 -14.50 -16.72 -40.72
CA LEU A 343 -15.77 -17.33 -41.13
C LEU A 343 -16.90 -17.05 -40.12
N ASP A 344 -18.01 -16.51 -40.63
CA ASP A 344 -19.30 -16.32 -39.96
C ASP A 344 -20.25 -17.52 -40.19
N VAL A 345 -21.16 -17.80 -39.23
CA VAL A 345 -22.43 -18.51 -39.47
C VAL A 345 -23.52 -17.97 -38.51
N ALA A 346 -24.79 -17.91 -38.97
CA ALA A 346 -25.94 -17.30 -38.28
C ALA A 346 -27.12 -18.33 -38.03
N PRO A 347 -28.43 -17.97 -37.86
CA PRO A 347 -29.12 -18.06 -36.54
C PRO A 347 -30.53 -18.77 -36.50
N LEU A 348 -31.29 -18.59 -35.38
CA LEU A 348 -32.75 -18.84 -35.10
C LEU A 348 -33.18 -20.22 -34.54
N PRO A 349 -34.41 -20.44 -33.96
CA PRO A 349 -35.54 -19.54 -33.57
C PRO A 349 -36.12 -19.72 -32.11
N VAL A 350 -37.26 -19.05 -31.78
CA VAL A 350 -38.05 -19.10 -30.50
C VAL A 350 -39.46 -19.73 -30.74
N PRO A 351 -40.20 -20.33 -29.75
CA PRO A 351 -41.30 -19.67 -28.98
C PRO A 351 -41.61 -20.35 -27.59
N PRO A 352 -42.81 -20.26 -26.94
CA PRO A 352 -43.49 -19.11 -26.31
C PRO A 352 -43.91 -19.31 -24.80
N ARG A 353 -44.66 -18.35 -24.23
CA ARG A 353 -45.24 -18.28 -22.85
C ARG A 353 -46.72 -18.79 -22.81
N PRO A 354 -47.29 -19.25 -21.67
CA PRO A 354 -48.14 -18.40 -20.77
C PRO A 354 -48.01 -18.77 -19.26
N ALA A 355 -48.18 -17.94 -18.21
CA ALA A 355 -49.21 -16.97 -17.78
C ALA A 355 -50.43 -17.57 -17.01
N THR A 356 -50.55 -17.27 -15.69
CA THR A 356 -51.81 -17.01 -14.94
C THR A 356 -51.57 -16.49 -13.51
N ALA A 357 -52.52 -15.70 -13.00
CA ALA A 357 -52.79 -15.31 -11.60
C ALA A 357 -54.32 -15.54 -11.37
N PRO A 358 -55.03 -15.10 -10.30
CA PRO A 358 -54.64 -14.38 -9.06
C PRO A 358 -55.32 -14.93 -7.76
N ALA A 359 -55.24 -14.20 -6.63
CA ALA A 359 -56.37 -13.80 -5.73
C ALA A 359 -56.05 -13.72 -4.21
N SER A 360 -56.23 -12.51 -3.65
CA SER A 360 -56.94 -12.12 -2.41
C SER A 360 -56.74 -12.80 -1.04
N ALA A 361 -56.61 -11.97 0.01
CA ALA A 361 -56.55 -12.31 1.44
C ALA A 361 -57.94 -12.57 2.10
N PRO A 362 -57.99 -12.94 3.40
CA PRO A 362 -58.44 -11.94 4.40
C PRO A 362 -57.80 -12.02 5.83
N SER A 363 -57.86 -10.86 6.53
CA SER A 363 -58.25 -10.56 7.94
C SER A 363 -58.26 -11.67 9.03
N SER A 364 -58.12 -11.43 10.36
CA SER A 364 -57.72 -10.29 11.23
C SER A 364 -57.95 -10.68 12.71
N MET A 365 -57.12 -10.23 13.69
CA MET A 365 -57.52 -9.94 15.11
C MET A 365 -56.32 -9.40 15.93
N PRO A 366 -56.50 -8.53 16.94
CA PRO A 366 -55.41 -7.74 17.53
C PRO A 366 -54.97 -8.18 18.95
N ALA A 367 -53.66 -8.10 19.21
CA ALA A 367 -53.14 -8.07 20.58
C ALA A 367 -53.11 -6.61 21.08
N ARG A 368 -53.61 -6.40 22.30
CA ARG A 368 -53.85 -5.09 22.90
C ARG A 368 -52.59 -4.57 23.61
N GLU A 369 -51.64 -4.05 22.84
CA GLU A 369 -50.63 -3.18 23.43
C GLU A 369 -51.24 -1.83 23.80
N THR A 370 -50.77 -1.28 24.92
CA THR A 370 -51.02 0.10 25.34
C THR A 370 -50.74 1.07 24.20
N PRO A 371 -51.47 2.19 24.06
CA PRO A 371 -51.22 3.15 22.99
C PRO A 371 -49.86 3.83 23.21
N ALA A 372 -48.81 3.26 22.64
CA ALA A 372 -47.87 4.07 21.89
C ALA A 372 -48.72 4.91 20.93
N ALA A 373 -48.58 6.23 21.01
CA ALA A 373 -49.39 7.15 20.21
C ALA A 373 -49.35 6.69 18.75
N ALA A 374 -50.52 6.61 18.10
CA ALA A 374 -50.61 6.15 16.72
C ALA A 374 -49.80 7.11 15.85
N ALA A 375 -48.58 6.69 15.50
CA ALA A 375 -47.57 7.58 14.94
C ALA A 375 -48.14 8.20 13.67
N THR A 376 -48.34 9.52 13.72
CA THR A 376 -48.88 10.26 12.58
C THR A 376 -47.98 10.08 11.35
N ALA A 377 -48.52 10.36 10.15
CA ALA A 377 -47.72 10.33 8.93
C ALA A 377 -46.44 11.20 9.06
N ASP A 378 -46.52 12.31 9.80
CA ASP A 378 -45.38 13.18 10.06
C ASP A 378 -44.41 12.64 11.13
N GLU A 379 -44.90 11.98 12.19
CA GLU A 379 -44.02 11.24 13.12
C GLU A 379 -43.25 10.11 12.43
N SER A 380 -43.91 9.38 11.52
CA SER A 380 -43.27 8.32 10.72
C SER A 380 -42.18 8.89 9.79
N LYS A 381 -42.45 10.02 9.12
CA LYS A 381 -41.43 10.76 8.33
C LYS A 381 -40.26 11.19 9.21
N LEU A 382 -40.54 11.77 10.38
CA LEU A 382 -39.51 12.24 11.33
C LEU A 382 -38.63 11.08 11.82
N GLN A 383 -39.21 9.92 12.13
CA GLN A 383 -38.47 8.73 12.55
C GLN A 383 -37.52 8.22 11.45
N VAL A 384 -38.00 8.13 10.20
CA VAL A 384 -37.16 7.78 9.03
C VAL A 384 -36.00 8.78 8.89
N MET A 385 -36.29 10.08 8.97
CA MET A 385 -35.26 11.13 8.87
C MET A 385 -34.25 11.07 10.02
N GLN A 386 -34.68 10.72 11.24
CA GLN A 386 -33.80 10.56 12.40
C GLN A 386 -32.84 9.36 12.22
N LEU A 387 -33.37 8.17 11.93
CA LEU A 387 -32.55 6.97 11.68
C LEU A 387 -31.55 7.18 10.54
N THR A 388 -31.95 7.94 9.52
CA THR A 388 -31.08 8.35 8.40
C THR A 388 -29.96 9.31 8.81
N ARG A 389 -30.19 10.19 9.80
CA ARG A 389 -29.15 11.08 10.35
C ARG A 389 -28.17 10.31 11.24
N GLU A 390 -28.68 9.35 12.02
CA GLU A 390 -27.93 8.44 12.89
C GLU A 390 -27.18 7.33 12.12
N ALA A 391 -27.26 7.33 10.80
CA ALA A 391 -26.64 6.36 9.88
C ALA A 391 -27.13 4.90 10.07
N ASN A 392 -28.29 4.70 10.71
CA ASN A 392 -28.97 3.41 10.79
C ASN A 392 -29.89 3.21 9.58
N PHE A 393 -29.27 3.08 8.41
CA PHE A 393 -29.96 3.12 7.11
C PHE A 393 -30.91 1.95 6.86
N ASP A 394 -30.63 0.78 7.43
CA ASP A 394 -31.48 -0.42 7.27
C ASP A 394 -32.79 -0.23 8.03
N ALA A 395 -32.72 0.15 9.31
CA ALA A 395 -33.90 0.46 10.11
C ALA A 395 -34.70 1.64 9.53
N ALA A 396 -34.05 2.59 8.85
CA ALA A 396 -34.70 3.69 8.16
C ALA A 396 -35.51 3.25 6.93
N LEU A 397 -34.99 2.29 6.13
CA LEU A 397 -35.74 1.71 5.00
C LEU A 397 -36.94 0.88 5.49
N ASP A 398 -36.73 0.02 6.48
CA ASP A 398 -37.80 -0.78 7.07
C ASP A 398 -38.90 0.10 7.70
N ALA A 399 -38.55 1.29 8.21
CA ALA A 399 -39.50 2.27 8.73
C ALA A 399 -40.33 2.95 7.63
N ILE A 400 -39.77 3.19 6.44
CA ILE A 400 -40.56 3.66 5.27
C ILE A 400 -41.57 2.59 4.88
N ASP A 401 -41.16 1.32 4.82
CA ASP A 401 -42.02 0.23 4.39
C ASP A 401 -43.16 -0.04 5.38
N ARG A 402 -42.92 0.13 6.70
CA ARG A 402 -43.98 0.10 7.73
C ARG A 402 -44.96 1.29 7.66
N ALA A 403 -44.57 2.43 7.07
CA ALA A 403 -45.43 3.60 6.89
C ALA A 403 -46.26 3.56 5.59
N ALA A 404 -46.17 2.47 4.81
CA ALA A 404 -46.94 2.29 3.59
C ALA A 404 -48.45 2.35 3.86
N GLY A 405 -49.17 3.23 3.13
CA GLY A 405 -50.60 3.47 3.31
C GLY A 405 -50.95 4.66 4.22
N MET A 406 -50.01 5.15 5.03
CA MET A 406 -50.09 6.48 5.67
C MET A 406 -49.40 7.57 4.85
N LEU A 407 -48.47 7.17 3.98
CA LEU A 407 -47.74 8.03 3.05
C LEU A 407 -48.16 7.74 1.61
N SER A 408 -48.19 8.77 0.77
CA SER A 408 -48.32 8.56 -0.68
C SER A 408 -47.06 7.90 -1.25
N GLU A 409 -47.21 7.18 -2.36
CA GLU A 409 -46.09 6.52 -3.04
C GLU A 409 -45.00 7.53 -3.47
N THR A 410 -45.40 8.74 -3.85
CA THR A 410 -44.49 9.86 -4.14
C THR A 410 -43.64 10.24 -2.93
N GLU A 411 -44.24 10.38 -1.75
CA GLU A 411 -43.51 10.70 -0.51
C GLU A 411 -42.56 9.57 -0.10
N MET A 412 -43.01 8.31 -0.19
CA MET A 412 -42.17 7.15 0.11
C MET A 412 -40.94 7.08 -0.82
N ASN A 413 -41.13 7.34 -2.12
CA ASN A 413 -40.03 7.33 -3.08
C ASN A 413 -39.06 8.50 -2.89
N GLN A 414 -39.55 9.67 -2.47
CA GLN A 414 -38.69 10.78 -2.03
C GLN A 414 -37.86 10.40 -0.80
N LEU A 415 -38.46 9.75 0.21
CA LEU A 415 -37.75 9.28 1.39
C LEU A 415 -36.69 8.23 1.05
N ARG A 416 -37.02 7.17 0.30
CA ARG A 416 -36.04 6.14 -0.13
C ARG A 416 -34.87 6.75 -0.90
N THR A 417 -35.13 7.73 -1.76
CA THR A 417 -34.09 8.48 -2.49
C THR A 417 -33.18 9.27 -1.54
N ALA A 418 -33.74 9.92 -0.52
CA ALA A 418 -32.98 10.64 0.49
C ALA A 418 -32.10 9.69 1.33
N VAL A 419 -32.63 8.53 1.75
CA VAL A 419 -31.86 7.48 2.45
C VAL A 419 -30.72 6.96 1.58
N ALA A 420 -30.99 6.59 0.32
CA ALA A 420 -30.00 6.08 -0.63
C ALA A 420 -28.87 7.09 -0.86
N ARG A 421 -29.21 8.37 -1.08
CA ARG A 421 -28.21 9.45 -1.22
C ARG A 421 -27.39 9.62 0.05
N ARG A 422 -28.01 9.61 1.24
CA ARG A 422 -27.29 9.74 2.51
C ARG A 422 -26.38 8.54 2.77
N TRP A 423 -26.83 7.31 2.52
CA TRP A 423 -26.00 6.11 2.61
C TRP A 423 -24.80 6.19 1.67
N PHE A 424 -25.01 6.58 0.41
CA PHE A 424 -23.90 6.77 -0.53
C PHE A 424 -22.93 7.82 0.00
N THR A 425 -23.41 9.00 0.40
CA THR A 425 -22.58 10.09 0.96
C THR A 425 -21.86 9.73 2.26
N HIS A 426 -22.40 8.81 3.07
CA HIS A 426 -21.86 8.46 4.40
C HIS A 426 -20.98 7.21 4.39
N THR A 427 -21.25 6.27 3.48
CA THR A 427 -20.62 4.93 3.48
C THR A 427 -19.66 4.77 2.31
N VAL A 428 -20.08 5.13 1.09
CA VAL A 428 -19.31 4.88 -0.14
C VAL A 428 -18.50 6.10 -0.56
N GLN A 429 -19.11 7.28 -0.59
CA GLN A 429 -18.47 8.53 -0.94
C GLN A 429 -17.21 8.80 -0.09
N PRO A 430 -17.16 8.53 1.23
CA PRO A 430 -15.93 8.71 1.98
C PRO A 430 -14.83 7.71 1.60
N ILE A 431 -15.16 6.57 0.98
CA ILE A 431 -14.18 5.60 0.44
C ILE A 431 -13.72 6.06 -0.96
N VAL A 432 -14.64 6.56 -1.79
CA VAL A 432 -14.36 7.20 -3.10
C VAL A 432 -13.52 8.47 -2.93
N ASP A 433 -13.76 9.27 -1.88
CA ASP A 433 -13.01 10.49 -1.54
C ASP A 433 -11.68 10.18 -0.86
N ARG A 434 -11.55 8.99 -0.25
CA ARG A 434 -10.26 8.35 0.08
C ARG A 434 -9.62 7.65 -1.12
N ASN A 435 -10.32 7.63 -2.26
CA ASN A 435 -9.82 7.23 -3.57
C ASN A 435 -9.41 5.75 -3.64
N ASP A 436 -9.90 4.96 -2.69
CA ASP A 436 -9.86 3.51 -2.72
C ASP A 436 -11.01 3.02 -3.61
N PHE A 437 -10.83 3.21 -4.93
CA PHE A 437 -11.85 2.88 -5.93
C PHE A 437 -12.18 1.39 -5.95
N LEU A 438 -11.28 0.53 -5.48
CA LEU A 438 -11.48 -0.91 -5.33
C LEU A 438 -12.38 -1.21 -4.13
N ALA A 439 -12.08 -0.70 -2.94
CA ALA A 439 -12.95 -0.86 -1.78
C ALA A 439 -14.32 -0.17 -1.95
N ALA A 440 -14.37 0.97 -2.65
CA ALA A 440 -15.62 1.67 -2.95
C ALA A 440 -16.51 0.90 -3.92
N THR A 441 -15.92 0.26 -4.94
CA THR A 441 -16.64 -0.63 -5.87
C THR A 441 -17.18 -1.85 -5.12
N ALA A 442 -16.33 -2.51 -4.31
CA ALA A 442 -16.73 -3.63 -3.48
C ALA A 442 -17.85 -3.26 -2.49
N ALA A 443 -17.82 -2.06 -1.89
CA ALA A 443 -18.85 -1.58 -0.96
C ALA A 443 -20.23 -1.38 -1.63
N ILE A 444 -20.28 -1.00 -2.90
CA ILE A 444 -21.55 -0.93 -3.67
C ILE A 444 -22.05 -2.32 -4.03
N GLU A 445 -21.16 -3.19 -4.51
CA GLU A 445 -21.51 -4.55 -4.95
C GLU A 445 -21.98 -5.42 -3.77
N SER A 446 -21.35 -5.28 -2.59
CA SER A 446 -21.76 -5.98 -1.36
C SER A 446 -23.08 -5.47 -0.76
N GLY A 447 -23.62 -4.34 -1.21
CA GLY A 447 -24.95 -3.83 -0.83
C GLY A 447 -26.11 -4.62 -1.46
N GLY A 448 -26.02 -5.96 -1.43
CA GLY A 448 -26.53 -6.88 -2.45
C GLY A 448 -28.03 -6.85 -2.80
N ALA A 449 -28.91 -6.35 -1.94
CA ALA A 449 -30.37 -6.40 -2.16
C ALA A 449 -31.14 -5.08 -1.98
N ARG A 450 -30.47 -3.98 -1.58
CA ARG A 450 -31.15 -2.81 -0.96
C ARG A 450 -31.44 -1.62 -1.87
N TYR A 451 -30.87 -1.59 -3.07
CA TYR A 451 -30.97 -0.48 -4.04
C TYR A 451 -31.14 -1.03 -5.45
N SER A 452 -31.82 -0.29 -6.32
CA SER A 452 -32.19 -0.79 -7.65
C SER A 452 -30.95 -1.02 -8.55
N PRO A 453 -31.03 -1.93 -9.54
CA PRO A 453 -29.93 -2.17 -10.47
C PRO A 453 -29.45 -0.90 -11.17
N GLU A 454 -30.39 -0.01 -11.55
CA GLU A 454 -30.13 1.24 -12.26
C GLU A 454 -29.35 2.22 -11.39
N GLN A 455 -29.71 2.36 -10.11
CA GLN A 455 -29.01 3.21 -9.15
C GLN A 455 -27.57 2.74 -8.93
N LYS A 456 -27.37 1.43 -8.77
CA LYS A 456 -26.03 0.82 -8.63
C LYS A 456 -25.17 1.06 -9.88
N GLN A 457 -25.73 0.85 -11.07
CA GLN A 457 -25.03 1.11 -12.33
C GLN A 457 -24.63 2.58 -12.48
N GLN A 458 -25.48 3.53 -12.08
CA GLN A 458 -25.17 4.96 -12.13
C GLN A 458 -23.97 5.32 -11.24
N TRP A 459 -23.93 4.84 -10.00
CA TRP A 459 -22.80 5.09 -9.08
C TRP A 459 -21.51 4.40 -9.53
N LEU A 460 -21.59 3.17 -10.02
CA LEU A 460 -20.43 2.46 -10.59
C LEU A 460 -19.90 3.17 -11.84
N ALA A 461 -20.78 3.73 -12.68
CA ALA A 461 -20.36 4.56 -13.81
C ALA A 461 -19.68 5.87 -13.37
N GLU A 462 -20.18 6.52 -12.31
CA GLU A 462 -19.51 7.72 -11.76
C GLU A 462 -18.15 7.37 -11.16
N ILE A 463 -18.06 6.32 -10.35
CA ILE A 463 -16.81 5.82 -9.74
C ILE A 463 -15.82 5.40 -10.81
N LYS A 464 -16.26 4.68 -11.85
CA LYS A 464 -15.41 4.29 -12.98
C LYS A 464 -15.01 5.49 -13.83
N SER A 465 -15.86 6.51 -14.00
CA SER A 465 -15.52 7.76 -14.70
C SER A 465 -14.55 8.64 -13.90
N ARG A 466 -14.70 8.69 -12.58
CA ARG A 466 -13.69 9.23 -11.66
C ARG A 466 -12.42 8.41 -11.83
N TRP A 467 -12.40 7.13 -11.46
CA TRP A 467 -11.26 6.21 -11.58
C TRP A 467 -10.57 6.23 -12.95
N THR A 468 -11.29 6.37 -14.06
CA THR A 468 -10.70 6.34 -15.42
C THR A 468 -10.01 7.65 -15.79
N ARG A 469 -10.58 8.81 -15.44
CA ARG A 469 -9.86 10.10 -15.49
C ARG A 469 -8.66 10.05 -14.54
N TYR A 470 -8.94 9.45 -13.40
CA TYR A 470 -8.07 9.17 -12.27
C TYR A 470 -7.20 7.90 -12.46
N ALA A 471 -6.99 7.54 -13.72
CA ALA A 471 -6.15 6.45 -14.17
C ALA A 471 -5.38 6.97 -15.37
N ALA A 472 -6.08 7.44 -16.42
CA ALA A 472 -5.47 8.16 -17.54
C ALA A 472 -4.60 9.36 -17.11
N GLY A 473 -4.95 10.04 -16.01
CA GLY A 473 -4.16 11.09 -15.35
C GLY A 473 -2.78 10.63 -14.91
N GLN A 474 -2.64 9.33 -14.66
CA GLN A 474 -1.40 8.64 -14.38
C GLN A 474 -1.00 7.55 -15.39
N LEU A 475 -1.74 7.24 -16.47
CA LEU A 475 -1.23 6.48 -17.64
C LEU A 475 -0.28 7.33 -18.49
N LYS A 476 -0.48 8.65 -18.38
CA LYS A 476 0.47 9.67 -18.82
C LYS A 476 1.57 9.90 -17.79
N ARG A 477 1.32 9.61 -16.51
CA ARG A 477 2.39 9.23 -15.59
C ARG A 477 2.77 7.77 -15.77
N GLY A 478 2.79 7.32 -17.02
CA GLY A 478 2.93 5.93 -17.39
C GLY A 478 4.00 5.67 -18.43
N ARG A 479 3.74 6.05 -19.68
CA ARG A 479 4.54 5.57 -20.82
C ARG A 479 5.92 6.23 -21.00
N ASN A 480 6.52 6.63 -19.89
CA ASN A 480 7.82 7.26 -19.79
C ASN A 480 8.85 6.43 -19.01
N ALA A 481 8.53 5.24 -18.46
CA ALA A 481 9.49 4.19 -18.05
C ALA A 481 8.96 2.75 -18.31
#